data_AF-A0A4R4S1U3-F1
#
_entry.id   AF-A0A4R4S1U3-F1
#
_cell.length_a   1.000
_cell.length_b   1.000
_cell.length_c   1.000
_cell.angle_alpha   90.00
_cell.angle_beta   90.00
_cell.angle_gamma   90.00
#
_symmetry.space_group_name_H-M   'P 1'
#
loop_
_entity.id
_entity.type
_entity.pdbx_description
1 polymer ?
#
loop_
_entity_poly.entity_id
_entity_poly.type
_entity_poly.pdbx_seq_one_letter_code
_entity_poly.pdbx_strand_id
1 'polypeptide(L)'
;MLALWLGDAQAGTVVGSVSGRDNSSVFTNVHRPPRGEPYACPCCGYLTLEQRGYFEICPVCFWEDDGQDEHDADAVRGGPNGALSLAQARRNFTRIGACEPRMLGNVREPLPDEHPIN
;
A
#
# COMPACT_ATOMS: atom_id res chain seq x y z
N MET A 1 30.86 37.46 -3.10
CA MET A 1 31.37 37.38 -1.73
C MET A 1 30.54 38.29 -0.85
N LEU A 2 30.07 37.73 0.26
CA LEU A 2 29.44 38.35 1.45
C LEU A 2 28.23 39.27 1.26
N ALA A 3 27.07 38.77 1.66
CA ALA A 3 26.12 39.54 2.46
C ALA A 3 25.69 38.65 3.64
N LEU A 4 26.24 38.95 4.82
CA LEU A 4 25.84 38.39 6.10
C LEU A 4 24.52 39.06 6.51
N TRP A 5 23.45 38.29 6.66
CA TRP A 5 22.30 38.69 7.47
C TRP A 5 22.39 37.93 8.79
N LEU A 6 22.77 38.66 9.83
CA LEU A 6 22.56 38.29 11.23
C LEU A 6 21.15 38.78 11.61
N GLY A 7 20.33 37.87 12.13
CA GLY A 7 19.01 38.17 12.66
C GLY A 7 18.60 37.05 13.61
N ASP A 8 18.88 37.26 14.89
CA ASP A 8 18.61 36.33 15.98
C ASP A 8 17.14 36.38 16.46
N ALA A 9 16.73 35.22 16.99
CA ALA A 9 15.80 34.99 18.11
C ALA A 9 14.29 35.28 17.95
N GLN A 10 13.49 34.22 18.06
CA GLN A 10 12.91 33.81 19.36
C GLN A 10 12.15 32.47 19.25
N ALA A 11 12.30 31.67 20.31
CA ALA A 11 11.63 30.40 20.53
C ALA A 11 10.11 30.59 20.71
N GLY A 12 9.33 29.70 20.11
CA GLY A 12 7.90 29.56 20.34
C GLY A 12 7.54 28.08 20.45
N THR A 13 7.61 27.54 21.67
CA THR A 13 6.99 26.26 22.00
C THR A 13 5.49 26.47 22.09
N VAL A 14 4.74 25.98 21.10
CA VAL A 14 3.32 25.69 21.26
C VAL A 14 3.16 24.19 21.49
N VAL A 15 3.04 23.83 22.77
CA VAL A 15 2.42 22.59 23.20
C VAL A 15 0.92 22.72 22.92
N GLY A 16 0.41 21.90 22.00
CA GLY A 16 -0.99 21.88 21.58
C GLY A 16 -1.48 20.44 21.50
N SER A 17 -1.98 19.97 22.64
CA SER A 17 -2.81 18.79 22.92
C SER A 17 -3.23 17.91 21.74
N VAL A 18 -2.77 16.66 21.77
CA VAL A 18 -3.40 15.50 21.11
C VAL A 18 -4.81 15.29 21.67
N SER A 19 -5.84 15.56 20.88
CA SER A 19 -7.16 14.95 21.07
C SER A 19 -8.03 15.14 19.83
N GLY A 20 -7.76 14.29 18.85
CA GLY A 20 -8.64 14.02 17.72
C GLY A 20 -8.42 12.60 17.26
N ARG A 21 -8.54 11.63 18.17
CA ARG A 21 -8.81 10.24 17.76
C ARG A 21 -10.25 10.25 17.29
N ASP A 22 -10.44 10.46 15.99
CA ASP A 22 -11.67 10.09 15.32
C ASP A 22 -11.87 8.58 15.53
N ASN A 23 -12.77 8.27 16.44
CA ASN A 23 -13.23 6.93 16.75
C ASN A 23 -14.14 6.44 15.60
N SER A 24 -13.58 6.35 14.39
CA SER A 24 -14.17 5.77 13.18
C SER A 24 -13.17 4.79 12.54
N SER A 25 -12.61 3.90 13.35
CA SER A 25 -12.04 2.63 12.87
C SER A 25 -13.04 1.53 13.29
N VAL A 26 -13.24 0.44 12.55
CA VAL A 26 -12.19 -0.57 12.33
C VAL A 26 -12.30 -1.25 10.95
N PHE A 27 -13.29 -0.93 10.11
CA PHE A 27 -13.46 -1.64 8.84
C PHE A 27 -13.74 -0.67 7.69
N THR A 28 -12.71 -0.39 6.89
CA THR A 28 -12.92 0.12 5.53
C THR A 28 -13.38 -1.06 4.70
N ASN A 29 -14.66 -1.08 4.34
CA ASN A 29 -15.16 -2.09 3.42
C ASN A 29 -14.49 -1.89 2.07
N VAL A 30 -14.03 -2.99 1.48
CA VAL A 30 -13.52 -2.97 0.12
C VAL A 30 -14.70 -2.72 -0.81
N HIS A 31 -14.79 -1.50 -1.33
CA HIS A 31 -15.88 -1.11 -2.21
C HIS A 31 -15.64 -1.62 -3.62
N ARG A 32 -16.66 -2.30 -4.16
CA ARG A 32 -16.67 -2.70 -5.57
C ARG A 32 -16.64 -1.46 -6.48
N PRO A 33 -15.79 -1.44 -7.51
CA PRO A 33 -15.83 -0.39 -8.52
C PRO A 33 -17.22 -0.31 -9.20
N PRO A 34 -17.76 0.89 -9.43
CA PRO A 34 -19.17 1.10 -9.76
C PRO A 34 -19.61 0.51 -11.10
N ARG A 35 -18.69 0.16 -12.01
CA ARG A 35 -19.01 -0.45 -13.31
C ARG A 35 -18.38 -1.83 -13.49
N GLY A 36 -17.97 -2.47 -12.39
CA GLY A 36 -17.36 -3.80 -12.44
C GLY A 36 -15.93 -3.79 -12.97
N GLU A 37 -15.23 -2.67 -12.85
CA GLU A 37 -13.78 -2.60 -13.07
C GLU A 37 -13.03 -3.54 -12.10
N PRO A 38 -11.80 -3.94 -12.44
CA PRO A 38 -10.96 -4.69 -11.52
C PRO A 38 -10.70 -3.92 -10.22
N TYR A 39 -10.48 -4.66 -9.14
CA TYR A 39 -10.06 -4.13 -7.86
C TYR A 39 -8.55 -3.88 -7.83
N ALA A 40 -8.19 -2.86 -7.04
CA ALA A 40 -6.79 -2.61 -6.71
C ALA A 40 -6.20 -3.76 -5.90
N CYS A 41 -5.04 -4.24 -6.32
CA CYS A 41 -4.23 -5.15 -5.53
C CYS A 41 -3.82 -4.49 -4.21
N PRO A 42 -4.02 -5.13 -3.04
CA PRO A 42 -3.68 -4.52 -1.75
C PRO A 42 -2.17 -4.28 -1.58
N CYS A 43 -1.32 -4.95 -2.38
CA CYS A 43 0.13 -4.83 -2.34
C CYS A 43 0.63 -3.66 -3.21
N CYS A 44 0.31 -3.65 -4.51
CA CYS A 44 0.87 -2.67 -5.45
C CYS A 44 -0.08 -1.56 -5.89
N GLY A 45 -1.38 -1.68 -5.61
CA GLY A 45 -2.40 -0.67 -5.94
C GLY A 45 -2.92 -0.71 -7.38
N TYR A 46 -2.32 -1.47 -8.30
CA TYR A 46 -2.81 -1.61 -9.68
C TYR A 46 -4.12 -2.40 -9.74
N LEU A 47 -4.99 -2.06 -10.69
CA LEU A 47 -6.32 -2.63 -10.91
C LEU A 47 -6.22 -3.98 -11.64
N THR A 48 -5.79 -5.03 -10.94
CA THR A 48 -5.50 -6.33 -11.55
C THR A 48 -6.39 -7.47 -11.09
N LEU A 49 -7.22 -7.27 -10.06
CA LEU A 49 -7.98 -8.34 -9.42
C LEU A 49 -9.43 -8.32 -9.87
N GLU A 50 -10.00 -9.43 -10.31
CA GLU A 50 -11.43 -9.51 -10.62
C GLU A 50 -12.27 -9.43 -9.34
N GLN A 51 -11.79 -10.04 -8.25
CA GLN A 51 -12.42 -10.05 -6.93
C GLN A 51 -11.39 -9.91 -5.80
N ARG A 52 -11.85 -9.42 -4.64
CA ARG A 52 -11.01 -9.25 -3.45
C ARG A 52 -11.15 -10.42 -2.49
N GLY A 53 -10.02 -10.98 -2.04
CA GLY A 53 -9.94 -12.14 -1.15
C GLY A 53 -10.22 -13.48 -1.82
N TYR A 54 -10.11 -13.57 -3.15
CA TYR A 54 -10.37 -14.79 -3.92
C TYR A 54 -9.10 -15.53 -4.36
N PHE A 55 -7.97 -15.29 -3.68
CA PHE A 55 -6.69 -15.95 -3.94
C PHE A 55 -6.14 -15.69 -5.35
N GLU A 56 -6.53 -14.60 -5.98
CA GLU A 56 -5.96 -14.17 -7.24
C GLU A 56 -4.52 -13.66 -7.04
N ILE A 57 -3.62 -14.05 -7.94
CA ILE A 57 -2.23 -13.58 -7.93
C ILE A 57 -2.13 -12.35 -8.83
N CYS A 58 -1.73 -11.22 -8.25
CA CYS A 58 -1.49 -10.00 -9.01
C CYS A 58 -0.30 -10.19 -9.98
N PRO A 59 -0.46 -10.06 -11.31
CA PRO A 59 0.63 -10.26 -12.26
C PRO A 59 1.70 -9.14 -12.22
N VAL A 60 1.39 -8.01 -11.58
CA VAL A 60 2.31 -6.86 -11.49
C VAL A 60 3.28 -6.99 -10.31
N CYS A 61 2.84 -7.55 -9.19
CA CYS A 61 3.70 -7.68 -8.00
C CYS A 61 3.86 -9.11 -7.49
N PHE A 62 3.08 -10.06 -8.02
CA PHE A 62 3.05 -11.47 -7.61
C PHE A 62 2.58 -11.73 -6.17
N TRP A 63 1.82 -10.81 -5.57
CA TRP A 63 1.12 -11.04 -4.31
C TRP A 63 -0.19 -11.80 -4.55
N GLU A 64 -0.48 -12.82 -3.73
CA GLU A 64 -1.78 -13.50 -3.73
C GLU A 64 -2.75 -12.77 -2.79
N ASP A 65 -3.92 -12.37 -3.31
CA ASP A 65 -4.94 -11.71 -2.51
C ASP A 65 -5.75 -12.70 -1.66
N ASP A 66 -5.24 -12.99 -0.46
CA ASP A 66 -5.89 -13.80 0.58
C ASP A 66 -6.90 -13.01 1.44
N GLY A 67 -7.22 -11.77 1.04
CA GLY A 67 -8.14 -10.88 1.74
C GLY A 67 -7.50 -10.09 2.88
N GLN A 68 -6.17 -10.09 3.00
CA GLN A 68 -5.44 -9.19 3.90
C GLN A 68 -5.57 -7.73 3.43
N ASP A 69 -5.72 -6.80 4.38
CA ASP A 69 -5.81 -5.36 4.09
C ASP A 69 -5.24 -4.53 5.26
N GLU A 70 -5.53 -3.24 5.32
CA GLU A 70 -4.91 -2.30 6.27
C GLU A 70 -5.02 -2.73 7.74
N HIS A 71 -6.20 -3.22 8.14
CA HIS A 71 -6.48 -3.62 9.52
C HIS A 71 -5.58 -4.75 10.04
N ASP A 72 -4.95 -5.51 9.14
CA ASP A 72 -4.09 -6.64 9.50
C ASP A 72 -2.82 -6.72 8.65
N ALA A 73 -2.39 -5.61 8.02
CA ALA A 73 -1.31 -5.59 7.03
C ALA A 73 0.05 -6.05 7.58
N ASP A 74 0.30 -5.91 8.88
CA ASP A 74 1.55 -6.35 9.53
C ASP A 74 1.54 -7.84 9.92
N ALA A 75 0.38 -8.50 9.89
CA ALA A 75 0.29 -9.92 10.21
C ALA A 75 0.93 -10.79 9.11
N VAL A 76 1.57 -11.90 9.50
CA VAL A 76 2.02 -12.93 8.57
C VAL A 76 1.00 -14.06 8.58
N ARG A 77 0.26 -14.22 7.48
CA ARG A 77 -0.80 -15.23 7.36
C ARG A 77 -0.29 -16.60 6.87
N GLY A 78 0.91 -16.68 6.30
CA GLY A 78 1.45 -17.92 5.74
C GLY A 78 0.98 -18.15 4.31
N GLY A 79 0.69 -19.42 3.98
CA GLY A 79 0.16 -19.80 2.66
C GLY A 79 1.13 -19.50 1.50
N PRO A 80 0.60 -19.18 0.31
CA PRO A 80 1.39 -18.82 -0.87
C PRO A 80 2.26 -17.57 -0.68
N ASN A 81 1.82 -16.63 0.17
CA ASN A 81 2.60 -15.44 0.56
C ASN A 81 3.73 -15.77 1.56
N GLY A 82 3.76 -16.97 2.13
CA GLY A 82 4.84 -17.47 2.97
C GLY A 82 5.05 -16.66 4.25
N ALA A 83 6.30 -16.26 4.53
CA ALA A 83 6.66 -15.51 5.73
C ALA A 83 6.47 -13.99 5.59
N LEU A 84 5.84 -13.53 4.50
CA LEU A 84 5.70 -12.13 4.17
C LEU A 84 4.38 -11.57 4.70
N SER A 85 4.42 -10.39 5.34
CA SER A 85 3.21 -9.60 5.61
C SER A 85 2.88 -8.67 4.43
N LEU A 86 1.62 -8.28 4.28
CA LEU A 86 1.22 -7.31 3.26
C LEU A 86 2.02 -5.99 3.36
N ALA A 87 2.29 -5.51 4.57
CA ALA A 87 3.10 -4.31 4.79
C ALA A 87 4.54 -4.48 4.29
N GLN A 88 5.13 -5.66 4.44
CA GLN A 88 6.45 -5.97 3.87
C GLN A 88 6.39 -6.08 2.35
N ALA A 89 5.34 -6.70 1.81
CA ALA A 89 5.11 -6.84 0.37
C ALA A 89 5.01 -5.46 -0.32
N ARG A 90 4.23 -4.53 0.26
CA ARG A 90 4.13 -3.12 -0.19
C ARG A 90 5.50 -2.46 -0.26
N ARG A 91 6.29 -2.55 0.82
CA ARG A 91 7.66 -1.99 0.88
C ARG A 91 8.59 -2.62 -0.16
N ASN A 92 8.49 -3.93 -0.38
CA ASN A 92 9.26 -4.61 -1.41
C ASN A 92 8.85 -4.12 -2.79
N PHE A 93 7.55 -4.03 -3.08
CA PHE A 93 7.08 -3.56 -4.37
C PHE A 93 7.61 -2.15 -4.69
N THR A 94 7.53 -1.22 -3.76
CA THR A 94 8.12 0.13 -3.91
C THR A 94 9.61 0.10 -4.23
N ARG A 95 10.36 -0.87 -3.69
CA ARG A 95 11.82 -0.95 -3.81
C ARG A 95 12.31 -1.74 -5.03
N ILE A 96 11.61 -2.81 -5.40
CA ILE A 96 12.08 -3.79 -6.37
C ILE A 96 11.05 -4.16 -7.45
N GLY A 97 9.81 -3.66 -7.39
CA GLY A 97 8.76 -3.98 -8.36
C GLY A 97 8.11 -5.36 -8.20
N ALA A 98 8.37 -6.06 -7.09
CA ALA A 98 7.73 -7.34 -6.75
C ALA A 98 7.44 -7.41 -5.25
N CYS A 99 6.48 -8.26 -4.85
CA CYS A 99 6.14 -8.51 -3.45
C CYS A 99 7.34 -9.05 -2.66
N GLU A 100 8.25 -9.78 -3.33
CA GLU A 100 9.50 -10.26 -2.76
C GLU A 100 10.57 -10.55 -3.83
N PRO A 101 11.87 -10.55 -3.48
CA PRO A 101 12.95 -10.71 -4.45
C PRO A 101 12.90 -11.99 -5.28
N ARG A 102 12.46 -13.10 -4.68
CA ARG A 102 12.37 -14.40 -5.38
C ARG A 102 11.28 -14.43 -6.47
N MET A 103 10.37 -13.46 -6.48
CA MET A 103 9.26 -13.40 -7.45
C MET A 103 9.51 -12.46 -8.63
N LEU A 104 10.67 -11.80 -8.70
CA LEU A 104 11.03 -10.90 -9.80
C LEU A 104 10.93 -11.55 -11.19
N GLY A 105 11.14 -12.87 -11.30
CA GLY A 105 11.01 -13.58 -12.57
C GLY A 105 9.56 -13.80 -13.04
N ASN A 106 8.56 -13.49 -12.21
CA ASN A 106 7.15 -13.79 -12.45
C ASN A 106 6.27 -12.54 -12.62
N VAL A 107 6.85 -11.33 -12.53
CA VAL A 107 6.11 -10.07 -12.66
C VAL A 107 6.13 -9.55 -14.10
N ARG A 108 5.16 -8.70 -14.43
CA ARG A 108 5.15 -7.87 -15.63
C ARG A 108 4.87 -6.41 -15.30
N GLU A 109 5.19 -5.52 -16.23
CA GLU A 109 4.72 -4.13 -16.16
C GLU A 109 3.18 -4.07 -16.16
N PRO A 110 2.59 -3.08 -15.46
CA PRO A 110 1.15 -2.83 -15.50
C PRO A 110 0.70 -2.42 -16.91
N LEU A 111 -0.47 -2.88 -17.32
CA LEU A 111 -1.10 -2.44 -18.57
C LEU A 111 -1.62 -1.00 -18.42
N PRO A 112 -1.81 -0.26 -19.53
CA PRO A 112 -2.29 1.12 -19.46
C PRO A 112 -3.60 1.30 -18.69
N ASP A 113 -4.51 0.33 -18.77
CA ASP A 113 -5.83 0.32 -18.12
C ASP A 113 -5.81 -0.19 -16.67
N GLU A 114 -4.69 -0.75 -16.20
CA GLU A 114 -4.53 -1.21 -14.82
C GLU A 114 -4.10 -0.08 -13.86
N HIS A 115 -3.85 1.12 -14.39
CA HIS A 115 -3.48 2.29 -13.59
C HIS A 115 -4.72 2.88 -12.89
N PRO A 116 -4.67 3.14 -11.57
CA PRO A 116 -5.76 3.82 -10.88
C PRO A 116 -6.06 5.18 -11.52
N ILE A 117 -7.34 5.50 -11.69
CA ILE A 117 -7.76 6.82 -12.18
C ILE A 117 -7.61 7.81 -11.02
N ASN A 118 -6.67 8.75 -11.16
CA ASN A 118 -6.45 9.87 -10.22
C ASN A 118 -7.64 10.84 -10.19
#